data_AF-A0A7J4DVC2-F1
#
_entry.id   AF-A0A7J4DVC2-F1
#
_cell.length_a   1.000
_cell.length_b   1.000
_cell.length_c   1.000
_cell.angle_alpha   90.00
_cell.angle_beta   90.00
_cell.angle_gamma   90.00
#
_symmetry.space_group_name_H-M   'P 1'
#
loop_
_entity.id
_entity.type
_entity.pdbx_description
1 polymer ?
#
loop_
_entity_poly.entity_id
_entity_poly.type
_entity_poly.pdbx_seq_one_letter_code
_entity_poly.pdbx_strand_id
1 'polypeptide(L)'
;MVVVIDRSSLAKMLASLSAAIARIKRLERRCRLVKTEDCKDLRHIELVLERLKLRLETIAFIGFNIHPLLVETKSMLLEARKLLGEIGDPYIAALLVELGNEVEKLLVEMKVWEI
;
A
#
# COMPACT_ATOMS: atom_id res chain seq x y z
N MET A 1 -8.47 -17.83 17.65
CA MET A 1 -9.29 -17.89 16.42
C MET A 1 -8.45 -17.35 15.29
N VAL A 2 -8.27 -18.10 14.20
CA VAL A 2 -7.33 -17.74 13.12
C VAL A 2 -8.10 -17.01 12.03
N VAL A 3 -7.82 -15.72 11.83
CA VAL A 3 -8.29 -15.00 10.64
C VAL A 3 -7.46 -15.51 9.47
N VAL A 4 -8.03 -16.42 8.69
CA VAL A 4 -7.38 -16.91 7.47
C VAL A 4 -7.60 -15.86 6.41
N ILE A 5 -6.66 -14.92 6.30
CA ILE A 5 -6.60 -14.03 5.14
C ILE A 5 -6.39 -14.90 3.90
N ASP A 6 -7.26 -14.75 2.90
CA ASP A 6 -7.10 -15.47 1.64
C ASP A 6 -5.73 -15.13 1.03
N ARG A 7 -4.87 -16.14 0.99
CA ARG A 7 -3.51 -16.04 0.42
C ARG A 7 -3.54 -15.55 -1.02
N SER A 8 -4.64 -15.79 -1.74
CA SER A 8 -4.82 -15.34 -3.13
C SER A 8 -5.03 -13.82 -3.22
N SER A 9 -5.87 -13.23 -2.36
CA SER A 9 -6.06 -11.77 -2.24
C SER A 9 -4.78 -11.08 -1.81
N LEU A 10 -4.07 -11.64 -0.82
CA LEU A 10 -2.83 -11.06 -0.34
C LEU A 10 -1.72 -11.08 -1.40
N ALA A 11 -1.60 -12.17 -2.17
CA ALA A 11 -0.66 -12.26 -3.28
C ALA A 11 -0.94 -11.22 -4.37
N LYS A 12 -2.22 -10.97 -4.69
CA LYS A 12 -2.62 -9.92 -5.65
C LYS A 12 -2.22 -8.53 -5.15
N MET A 13 -2.48 -8.21 -3.88
CA MET A 13 -2.07 -6.94 -3.28
C MET A 13 -0.55 -6.72 -3.34
N LEU A 14 0.24 -7.75 -3.02
CA LEU A 14 1.71 -7.69 -3.09
C LEU A 14 2.23 -7.51 -4.52
N ALA A 15 1.58 -8.15 -5.51
CA ALA A 15 1.91 -7.97 -6.91
C ALA A 15 1.62 -6.53 -7.39
N SER A 16 0.43 -6.00 -7.06
CA SER A 16 0.04 -4.62 -7.37
C SER A 16 1.00 -3.61 -6.73
N LEU A 17 1.32 -3.75 -5.44
CA LEU A 17 2.31 -2.89 -4.77
C LEU A 17 3.68 -2.95 -5.43
N SER A 18 4.14 -4.14 -5.82
CA SER A 18 5.43 -4.30 -6.51
C SER A 18 5.44 -3.57 -7.86
N ALA A 19 4.33 -3.62 -8.60
CA ALA A 19 4.17 -2.88 -9.85
C ALA A 19 4.17 -1.36 -9.63
N ALA A 20 3.50 -0.88 -8.58
CA ALA A 20 3.45 0.53 -8.22
C ALA A 20 4.82 1.09 -7.81
N ILE A 21 5.56 0.36 -6.97
CA ILE A 21 6.94 0.71 -6.58
C ILE A 21 7.84 0.78 -7.82
N ALA A 22 7.74 -0.20 -8.72
CA ALA A 22 8.52 -0.19 -9.96
C ALA A 22 8.18 1.02 -10.85
N ARG A 23 6.91 1.45 -10.88
CA ARG A 23 6.48 2.62 -11.63
C ARG A 23 6.98 3.92 -11.02
N ILE A 24 6.90 4.08 -9.69
CA ILE A 24 7.44 5.25 -8.99
C ILE A 24 8.96 5.32 -9.15
N LYS A 25 9.69 4.21 -9.03
CA LYS A 25 11.14 4.17 -9.31
C LYS A 25 11.47 4.66 -10.72
N ARG A 26 10.64 4.33 -11.72
CA ARG A 26 10.82 4.85 -13.10
C ARG A 26 10.54 6.34 -13.18
N LEU A 27 9.47 6.82 -12.53
CA LEU A 27 9.14 8.25 -12.48
C LEU A 27 10.21 9.05 -11.74
N GLU A 28 10.71 8.55 -10.61
CA GLU A 28 11.77 9.18 -9.83
C GLU A 28 13.07 9.26 -10.64
N ARG A 29 13.47 8.19 -11.34
CA ARG A 29 14.62 8.23 -12.26
C ARG A 29 14.45 9.27 -13.35
N ARG A 30 13.26 9.38 -13.96
CA ARG A 30 12.96 10.42 -14.96
C ARG A 30 13.00 11.81 -14.35
N CYS A 31 12.43 11.98 -13.16
CA CYS A 31 12.38 13.25 -12.45
C CYS A 31 13.79 13.74 -12.08
N ARG A 32 14.67 12.87 -11.59
CA ARG A 32 16.08 13.20 -11.29
C ARG A 32 16.86 13.67 -12.52
N LEU A 33 16.52 13.19 -13.72
CA LEU A 33 17.13 13.65 -14.97
C LEU A 33 16.68 15.08 -15.33
N VAL A 34 15.47 15.49 -14.91
CA VAL A 34 14.87 16.80 -15.21
C VAL A 34 15.10 17.81 -14.06
N LYS A 35 15.64 17.38 -12.91
CA LYS A 35 15.98 18.20 -11.73
C LYS A 35 14.81 19.07 -11.21
N THR A 36 13.58 18.55 -11.25
CA THR A 36 12.42 19.26 -10.69
C THR A 36 12.30 19.01 -9.18
N GLU A 37 11.74 19.96 -8.42
CA GLU A 37 11.53 19.82 -6.97
C GLU A 37 10.55 18.70 -6.61
N ASP A 38 9.66 18.33 -7.54
CA ASP A 38 8.65 17.26 -7.44
C ASP A 38 9.24 15.86 -7.15
N CYS A 39 10.56 15.68 -7.28
CA CYS A 39 11.19 14.38 -7.05
C CYS A 39 11.29 14.00 -5.57
N LYS A 40 11.17 14.96 -4.64
CA LYS A 40 11.19 14.68 -3.21
C LYS A 40 9.93 13.92 -2.77
N ASP A 41 8.77 14.29 -3.34
CA ASP A 41 7.49 13.65 -3.02
C ASP A 41 7.42 12.23 -3.56
N LEU A 42 7.97 12.00 -4.76
CA LEU A 42 8.11 10.63 -5.33
C LEU A 42 8.92 9.70 -4.44
N ARG A 43 10.03 10.18 -3.85
CA ARG A 43 10.86 9.38 -2.96
C ARG A 43 10.17 9.09 -1.62
N HIS A 44 9.38 10.03 -1.12
CA HIS A 44 8.54 9.80 0.06
C HIS A 44 7.49 8.71 -0.23
N ILE A 45 6.78 8.80 -1.35
CA ILE A 45 5.77 7.81 -1.74
C ILE A 45 6.39 6.43 -1.94
N GLU A 46 7.57 6.34 -2.55
CA GLU A 46 8.30 5.06 -2.68
C GLU A 46 8.53 4.39 -1.32
N LEU A 47 9.03 5.16 -0.34
CA LEU A 47 9.26 4.66 1.03
C LEU A 47 7.97 4.20 1.70
N VAL A 48 6.86 4.92 1.50
CA VAL A 48 5.55 4.54 2.04
C VAL A 48 5.08 3.22 1.42
N LEU A 49 5.19 3.06 0.10
CA LEU A 49 4.81 1.82 -0.59
C LEU A 49 5.70 0.62 -0.22
N GLU A 50 7.01 0.82 -0.07
CA GLU A 50 7.93 -0.23 0.36
C GLU A 50 7.60 -0.69 1.79
N ARG A 51 7.30 0.23 2.71
CA ARG A 51 6.84 -0.12 4.07
C ARG A 51 5.50 -0.86 4.05
N LEU A 52 4.57 -0.44 3.20
CA LEU A 52 3.28 -1.09 3.00
C LEU A 52 3.45 -2.54 2.53
N LYS A 53 4.34 -2.76 1.56
CA LYS A 53 4.67 -4.08 1.04
C LYS A 53 5.26 -4.98 2.13
N LEU A 54 6.27 -4.49 2.86
CA LEU A 54 6.90 -5.23 3.96
C LEU A 54 5.88 -5.65 5.02
N ARG A 55 4.93 -4.76 5.35
CA ARG A 55 3.87 -5.04 6.33
C ARG A 55 2.91 -6.10 5.83
N LEU A 56 2.46 -6.02 4.57
CA LEU A 56 1.60 -7.06 3.99
C LEU A 56 2.31 -8.42 3.90
N GLU A 57 3.61 -8.45 3.59
CA GLU A 57 4.43 -9.67 3.64
C GLU A 57 4.53 -10.23 5.07
N THR A 58 4.67 -9.34 6.07
CA THR A 58 4.68 -9.71 7.49
C THR A 58 3.34 -10.30 7.92
N ILE A 59 2.23 -9.70 7.47
CA ILE A 59 0.88 -10.21 7.69
C ILE A 59 0.70 -11.60 7.05
N ALA A 60 1.23 -11.79 5.84
CA ALA A 60 1.26 -13.10 5.15
C ALA A 60 1.95 -14.18 5.98
N PHE A 61 3.03 -13.80 6.66
CA PHE A 61 3.96 -14.71 7.32
C PHE A 61 3.52 -15.06 8.75
N ILE A 62 3.07 -14.08 9.53
CA ILE A 62 2.84 -14.25 10.97
C ILE A 62 1.43 -14.79 11.28
N GLY A 63 0.43 -14.55 10.44
CA GLY A 63 -0.92 -15.13 10.56
C GLY A 63 -1.71 -14.79 11.84
N PHE A 64 -1.12 -14.10 12.82
CA PHE A 64 -1.74 -13.80 14.12
C PHE A 64 -1.38 -12.37 14.58
N ASN A 65 -2.37 -11.67 15.15
CA ASN A 65 -2.36 -10.26 15.58
C ASN A 65 -2.22 -9.20 14.47
N ILE A 66 -3.10 -9.32 13.49
CA ILE A 66 -3.11 -8.50 12.27
C ILE A 66 -3.82 -7.14 12.48
N HIS A 67 -4.62 -6.98 13.56
CA HIS A 67 -5.50 -5.82 13.74
C HIS A 67 -4.76 -4.48 13.85
N PRO A 68 -3.71 -4.30 14.70
CA PRO A 68 -2.98 -3.02 14.76
C PRO A 68 -2.23 -2.71 13.46
N LEU A 69 -1.68 -3.75 12.81
CA LEU A 69 -0.94 -3.62 11.56
C LEU A 69 -1.82 -3.18 10.41
N LEU A 70 -3.06 -3.70 10.30
CA LEU A 70 -4.01 -3.27 9.27
C LEU A 70 -4.50 -1.84 9.48
N VAL A 71 -4.73 -1.41 10.72
CA VAL A 71 -5.13 -0.03 11.03
C VAL A 71 -4.04 0.96 10.59
N GLU A 72 -2.79 0.68 10.95
CA GLU A 72 -1.66 1.49 10.49
C GLU A 72 -1.49 1.43 8.96
N THR A 73 -1.71 0.26 8.34
CA THR A 73 -1.65 0.10 6.88
C THR A 73 -2.70 0.99 6.17
N LYS A 74 -3.93 1.06 6.71
CA LYS A 74 -4.98 1.97 6.20
C LYS A 74 -4.55 3.43 6.31
N SER A 75 -3.92 3.82 7.43
CA SER A 75 -3.40 5.18 7.61
C SER A 75 -2.32 5.52 6.57
N MET A 76 -1.39 4.61 6.32
CA MET A 76 -0.32 4.80 5.32
C MET A 76 -0.87 4.92 3.89
N LEU A 77 -1.92 4.16 3.56
CA LEU A 77 -2.60 4.25 2.25
C LEU A 77 -3.29 5.61 2.05
N LEU A 78 -3.90 6.17 3.10
CA LEU A 78 -4.52 7.50 3.05
C LEU A 78 -3.48 8.61 2.86
N GLU A 79 -2.34 8.51 3.55
CA GLU A 79 -1.22 9.45 3.38
C GLU A 79 -0.64 9.36 1.96
N ALA A 80 -0.37 8.15 1.46
CA ALA A 80 0.09 7.95 0.09
C ALA A 80 -0.89 8.52 -0.94
N ARG A 81 -2.21 8.35 -0.71
CA ARG A 81 -3.24 8.85 -1.62
C ARG A 81 -3.27 10.39 -1.67
N LYS A 82 -3.06 11.05 -0.54
CA LYS A 82 -2.94 12.52 -0.49
C LYS A 82 -1.73 13.00 -1.29
N LEU A 83 -0.55 12.44 -1.00
CA LEU A 83 0.69 12.80 -1.68
C LEU A 83 0.61 12.53 -3.20
N LEU A 84 -0.06 11.46 -3.62
CA LEU A 84 -0.22 11.13 -5.04
C LEU A 84 -1.30 11.92 -5.76
N GLY A 85 -2.31 12.41 -5.04
CA GLY A 85 -3.28 13.36 -5.58
C GLY A 85 -2.60 14.65 -6.07
N GLU A 86 -1.50 15.03 -5.42
CA GLU A 86 -0.67 16.19 -5.79
C GLU A 86 0.21 15.90 -7.03
N ILE A 87 0.68 14.66 -7.19
CA ILE A 87 1.49 14.23 -8.35
C ILE A 87 0.65 13.97 -9.60
N GLY A 88 -0.63 13.64 -9.43
CA GLY A 88 -1.58 13.47 -10.54
C GLY A 88 -1.36 12.21 -11.38
N ASP A 89 -0.67 11.17 -10.88
CA ASP A 89 -0.59 9.88 -11.59
C ASP A 89 -1.88 9.06 -11.35
N PRO A 90 -2.75 8.90 -12.37
CA PRO A 90 -4.04 8.24 -12.20
C PRO A 90 -3.93 6.74 -11.97
N TYR A 91 -2.83 6.10 -12.42
CA TYR A 91 -2.61 4.67 -12.24
C TYR A 91 -2.28 4.35 -10.79
N ILE A 92 -1.38 5.13 -10.18
CA ILE A 92 -1.00 4.92 -8.78
C ILE A 92 -2.16 5.30 -7.86
N ALA A 93 -2.92 6.35 -8.20
CA ALA A 93 -4.13 6.72 -7.47
C ALA A 93 -5.19 5.60 -7.46
N ALA A 94 -5.45 4.98 -8.62
CA ALA A 94 -6.38 3.84 -8.72
C ALA A 94 -5.92 2.65 -7.88
N LEU A 95 -4.62 2.34 -7.93
CA LEU A 95 -4.02 1.22 -7.20
C LEU A 95 -4.09 1.40 -5.67
N LEU A 96 -3.89 2.62 -5.17
CA LEU A 96 -4.06 2.92 -3.75
C LEU A 96 -5.51 2.80 -3.28
N VAL A 97 -6.47 3.18 -4.13
CA VAL A 97 -7.89 2.99 -3.83
C VAL A 97 -8.22 1.50 -3.74
N GLU A 98 -7.74 0.70 -4.69
CA GLU A 98 -7.92 -0.75 -4.68
C GLU A 98 -7.33 -1.40 -3.41
N LEU A 99 -6.10 -1.03 -3.05
CA LEU A 99 -5.45 -1.46 -1.80
C LEU A 99 -6.22 -1.01 -0.55
N GLY A 100 -6.72 0.23 -0.54
CA GLY A 100 -7.51 0.77 0.57
C GLY A 100 -8.79 -0.02 0.81
N ASN A 101 -9.49 -0.35 -0.28
CA ASN A 101 -10.71 -1.16 -0.23
C ASN A 101 -10.43 -2.58 0.27
N GLU A 102 -9.33 -3.21 -0.17
CA GLU A 102 -8.99 -4.57 0.25
C GLU A 102 -8.55 -4.60 1.73
N VAL A 103 -7.79 -3.61 2.20
CA VAL A 103 -7.44 -3.47 3.63
C VAL A 103 -8.69 -3.19 4.48
N GLU A 104 -9.62 -2.37 4.00
CA GLU A 104 -10.87 -2.11 4.69
C GLU A 104 -11.76 -3.36 4.77
N LYS A 105 -11.83 -4.13 3.69
CA LYS A 105 -12.52 -5.42 3.66
C LYS A 105 -11.93 -6.38 4.71
N LEU A 106 -10.60 -6.48 4.79
CA LEU A 106 -9.92 -7.31 5.81
C LEU A 106 -10.22 -6.82 7.23
N LEU A 107 -10.24 -5.51 7.47
CA LEU A 107 -10.60 -4.94 8.77
C LEU A 107 -12.05 -5.23 9.16
N VAL A 108 -12.98 -5.15 8.20
CA VAL A 108 -14.40 -5.48 8.42
C VAL A 108 -14.55 -6.96 8.72
N GLU A 109 -13.95 -7.83 7.90
CA GLU A 109 -13.96 -9.27 8.14
C GLU A 109 -13.44 -9.56 9.54
N MET A 110 -12.30 -8.99 9.97
CA MET A 110 -11.78 -9.17 11.32
C MET A 110 -12.73 -8.72 12.45
N LYS A 111 -13.42 -7.57 12.29
CA LYS A 111 -14.37 -7.08 13.30
C LYS A 111 -15.62 -7.94 13.45
N VAL A 112 -16.06 -8.63 12.38
CA VAL A 112 -17.20 -9.55 12.43
C VAL A 112 -16.92 -10.76 13.34
N TRP A 113 -15.64 -11.09 13.54
CA TRP A 113 -15.20 -12.24 14.34
C TRP A 113 -14.81 -11.88 15.79
N GLU A 114 -14.98 -10.63 16.22
CA GLU A 114 -14.77 -10.18 17.61
C GLU A 114 -16.06 -10.12 18.45
N ILE A 115 -17.23 -10.41 17.86
CA ILE A 115 -18.56 -10.44 18.51
C ILE A 115 -18.94 -11.88 18.83
#